data_AF-A0A3P3WBG7-F1
#
_entry.id   AF-A0A3P3WBG7-F1
#
_cell.length_a   1.000
_cell.length_b   1.000
_cell.length_c   1.000
_cell.angle_alpha   90.00
_cell.angle_beta   90.00
_cell.angle_gamma   90.00
#
_symmetry.space_group_name_H-M   'P 1'
#
loop_
_entity.id
_entity.type
_entity.pdbx_description
1 polymer ?
#
loop_
_entity_poly.entity_id
_entity_poly.type
_entity_poly.pdbx_seq_one_letter_code
_entity_poly.pdbx_strand_id
1 'polypeptide(L)'
;MKNIRLLWLFPSVFLVSCIYPGVDDDFNQANMYDPVVMQRVDFENSVAVQPVQSISVSGKIYIKENLLFINEFRKGFHVFNYSNPSSPTPVGFIQIPGATDLAVRNNTIYINQAVDLVTLQYNISDNSLTVTNRNRNIFPQMVAPNGEYFNVNENQIIVDFTN
;
A
#
# COMPACT_ATOMS: atom_id res chain seq x y z
N MET A 1 65.94 12.45 50.00
CA MET A 1 64.57 12.52 50.57
C MET A 1 63.83 13.72 49.97
N LYS A 2 62.89 13.49 49.04
CA LYS A 2 61.57 14.15 48.93
C LYS A 2 60.93 13.91 47.54
N ASN A 3 60.00 12.96 47.55
CA ASN A 3 58.62 13.06 47.09
C ASN A 3 58.31 13.36 45.60
N ILE A 4 57.85 12.29 44.94
CA ILE A 4 56.94 12.24 43.79
C ILE A 4 55.79 13.27 43.87
N ARG A 5 55.47 13.91 42.73
CA ARG A 5 54.10 14.25 42.35
C ARG A 5 53.86 13.94 40.87
N LEU A 6 53.04 12.92 40.69
CA LEU A 6 52.43 12.43 39.47
C LEU A 6 51.47 13.51 38.93
N LEU A 7 51.70 14.04 37.73
CA LEU A 7 50.72 14.87 37.03
C LEU A 7 50.18 14.07 35.85
N TRP A 8 48.97 13.53 36.02
CA TRP A 8 48.20 12.88 34.96
C TRP A 8 47.84 13.92 33.90
N LEU A 9 48.51 13.90 32.75
CA LEU A 9 47.99 14.55 31.54
C LEU A 9 47.03 13.58 30.85
N PHE A 10 45.76 13.96 30.95
CA PHE A 10 44.56 13.40 30.35
C PHE A 10 44.76 12.89 28.90
N PRO A 11 44.26 11.68 28.56
CA PRO A 11 44.25 11.19 27.18
C PRO A 11 43.08 11.85 26.45
N SER A 12 43.34 12.76 25.51
CA SER A 12 42.30 13.34 24.64
C SER A 12 42.72 13.29 23.17
N VAL A 13 43.13 12.10 22.72
CA VAL A 13 43.37 11.81 21.30
C VAL A 13 42.55 10.59 20.92
N PHE A 14 41.23 10.68 21.03
CA PHE A 14 40.30 9.67 20.53
C PHE A 14 38.96 10.30 20.13
N LEU A 15 38.93 11.38 19.36
CA LEU A 15 37.72 11.80 18.64
C LEU A 15 38.09 12.54 17.34
N VAL A 16 38.87 11.91 16.46
CA VAL A 16 38.82 12.29 15.04
C VAL A 16 37.66 11.51 14.44
N SER A 17 36.46 12.06 14.63
CA SER A 17 35.29 11.71 13.83
C SER A 17 35.64 11.91 12.37
N CYS A 18 35.28 10.95 11.51
CA CYS A 18 35.44 11.06 10.07
C CYS A 18 34.92 12.41 9.59
N ILE A 19 35.82 13.23 9.06
CA ILE A 19 35.45 14.37 8.21
C ILE A 19 34.94 13.74 6.94
N TYR A 20 33.62 13.51 6.86
CA TYR A 20 32.97 13.24 5.60
C TYR A 20 33.00 14.57 4.85
N PRO A 21 33.78 14.71 3.75
CA PRO A 21 33.63 15.89 2.92
C PRO A 21 32.18 15.85 2.47
N GLY A 22 31.43 16.90 2.81
CA GLY A 22 30.11 17.12 2.26
C GLY A 22 30.27 17.18 0.76
N VAL A 23 30.10 16.03 0.12
CA VAL A 23 29.65 16.00 -1.25
C VAL A 23 28.22 16.50 -1.10
N ASP A 24 28.01 17.77 -1.45
CA ASP A 24 26.72 18.25 -1.89
C ASP A 24 26.39 17.41 -3.13
N ASP A 25 25.96 16.18 -2.87
CA ASP A 25 25.28 15.34 -3.82
C ASP A 25 23.91 15.99 -3.98
N ASP A 26 23.88 17.10 -4.73
CA ASP A 26 22.74 17.48 -5.55
C ASP A 26 22.54 16.35 -6.58
N PHE A 27 22.21 15.16 -6.09
CA PHE A 27 21.47 14.19 -6.85
C PHE A 27 20.17 14.90 -7.20
N ASN A 28 20.15 15.51 -8.38
CA ASN A 28 18.93 15.55 -9.17
C ASN A 28 18.51 14.09 -9.39
N GLN A 29 17.97 13.45 -8.35
CA GLN A 29 17.08 12.32 -8.51
C GLN A 29 15.91 12.89 -9.31
N ALA A 30 15.98 12.76 -10.63
CA ALA A 30 14.75 12.73 -11.40
C ALA A 30 13.84 11.74 -10.67
N ASN A 31 12.66 12.18 -10.25
CA ASN A 31 11.72 11.34 -9.51
C ASN A 31 11.59 10.02 -10.26
N MET A 32 12.12 8.94 -9.68
CA MET A 32 12.10 7.62 -10.31
C MET A 32 10.67 7.07 -10.41
N TYR A 33 9.76 7.71 -9.68
CA TYR A 33 8.36 7.37 -9.57
C TYR A 33 7.51 8.64 -9.68
N ASP A 34 6.49 8.60 -10.54
CA ASP A 34 5.42 9.59 -10.59
C ASP A 34 4.21 9.06 -9.79
N PRO A 35 3.65 9.84 -8.85
CA PRO A 35 2.48 9.41 -8.10
C PRO A 35 1.24 9.40 -8.99
N VAL A 36 0.49 8.29 -8.95
CA VAL A 36 -0.86 8.23 -9.53
C VAL A 36 -1.84 8.76 -8.49
N VAL A 37 -2.41 9.93 -8.79
CA VAL A 37 -3.26 10.68 -7.85
C VAL A 37 -4.71 10.68 -8.31
N MET A 38 -5.63 10.45 -7.37
CA MET A 38 -7.08 10.62 -7.57
C MET A 38 -7.61 11.79 -6.72
N GLN A 39 -8.62 12.48 -7.23
CA GLN A 39 -9.40 13.39 -6.38
C GLN A 39 -10.23 12.57 -5.39
N ARG A 40 -10.43 13.10 -4.17
CA ARG A 40 -11.15 12.42 -3.09
C ARG A 40 -12.53 11.95 -3.54
N VAL A 41 -13.27 12.79 -4.26
CA VAL A 41 -14.61 12.43 -4.75
C VAL A 41 -14.58 11.25 -5.73
N ASP A 42 -13.62 11.21 -6.65
CA ASP A 42 -13.50 10.13 -7.62
C ASP A 42 -13.01 8.85 -6.93
N PHE A 43 -12.06 8.98 -6.01
CA PHE A 43 -11.53 7.89 -5.21
C PHE A 43 -12.64 7.19 -4.40
N GLU A 44 -13.54 7.94 -3.79
CA GLU A 44 -14.63 7.37 -3.00
C GLU A 44 -15.68 6.65 -3.85
N ASN A 45 -15.89 7.15 -5.08
CA ASN A 45 -16.82 6.58 -6.06
C ASN A 45 -16.18 5.53 -6.98
N SER A 46 -14.90 5.19 -6.78
CA SER A 46 -14.13 4.33 -7.68
C SER A 46 -14.36 2.83 -7.51
N VAL A 47 -15.05 2.42 -6.44
CA VAL A 47 -15.26 1.00 -6.12
C VAL A 47 -16.39 0.43 -6.99
N ALA A 48 -16.06 -0.49 -7.87
CA ALA A 48 -17.02 -1.03 -8.84
C ALA A 48 -16.72 -2.48 -9.21
N VAL A 49 -17.75 -3.21 -9.64
CA VAL A 49 -17.58 -4.49 -10.33
C VAL A 49 -17.32 -4.23 -11.81
N GLN A 50 -16.35 -4.94 -12.36
CA GLN A 50 -15.98 -4.95 -13.77
C GLN A 50 -16.08 -6.38 -14.32
N PRO A 51 -16.18 -6.55 -15.65
CA PRO A 51 -16.05 -7.85 -16.30
C PRO A 51 -14.74 -8.56 -15.92
N VAL A 52 -14.69 -9.87 -16.15
CA VAL A 52 -13.48 -10.68 -15.94
C VAL A 52 -12.28 -10.06 -16.68
N GLN A 53 -11.16 -9.97 -15.98
CA GLN A 53 -9.90 -9.45 -16.51
C GLN A 53 -8.81 -10.52 -16.42
N SER A 54 -7.79 -10.41 -17.26
CA SER A 54 -6.58 -11.23 -17.13
C SER A 54 -5.78 -10.78 -15.90
N ILE A 55 -5.24 -11.74 -15.16
CA ILE A 55 -4.31 -11.46 -14.05
C ILE A 55 -2.97 -11.04 -14.66
N SER A 56 -2.44 -9.89 -14.23
CA SER A 56 -1.11 -9.42 -14.65
C SER A 56 -0.09 -9.55 -13.53
N VAL A 57 -0.35 -8.92 -12.39
CA VAL A 57 0.49 -8.95 -11.19
C VAL A 57 -0.35 -9.49 -10.03
N SER A 58 -0.25 -10.80 -9.80
CA SER A 58 -0.95 -11.46 -8.69
C SER A 58 -0.26 -11.17 -7.35
N GLY A 59 -1.05 -10.74 -6.37
CA GLY A 59 -0.65 -10.63 -4.96
C GLY A 59 -1.22 -11.76 -4.11
N LYS A 60 -1.70 -11.41 -2.92
CA LYS A 60 -2.28 -12.35 -1.96
C LYS A 60 -3.55 -13.02 -2.50
N ILE A 61 -3.77 -14.25 -2.02
CA ILE A 61 -4.96 -15.05 -2.31
C ILE A 61 -5.80 -15.16 -1.03
N TYR A 62 -7.12 -15.06 -1.16
CA TYR A 62 -8.06 -15.23 -0.06
C TYR A 62 -9.21 -16.14 -0.45
N ILE A 63 -9.52 -17.15 0.36
CA ILE A 63 -10.64 -18.06 0.14
C ILE A 63 -11.61 -17.96 1.31
N LYS A 64 -12.89 -17.78 1.01
CA LYS A 64 -13.99 -17.86 1.97
C LYS A 64 -15.16 -18.59 1.33
N GLU A 65 -15.46 -19.78 1.86
CA GLU A 65 -16.54 -20.62 1.35
C GLU A 65 -16.35 -20.87 -0.16
N ASN A 66 -17.29 -20.40 -0.97
CA ASN A 66 -17.29 -20.57 -2.42
C ASN A 66 -16.69 -19.36 -3.17
N LEU A 67 -16.02 -18.46 -2.48
CA LEU A 67 -15.35 -17.30 -3.07
C LEU A 67 -13.84 -17.42 -2.95
N LEU A 68 -13.17 -17.19 -4.07
CA LEU A 68 -11.74 -17.03 -4.18
C LEU A 68 -11.45 -15.62 -4.70
N PHE A 69 -10.65 -14.86 -3.95
CA PHE A 69 -10.15 -13.56 -4.35
C PHE A 69 -8.65 -13.65 -4.62
N ILE A 70 -8.21 -13.07 -5.74
CA ILE A 70 -6.80 -12.91 -6.06
C ILE A 70 -6.54 -11.42 -6.20
N ASN A 71 -5.64 -10.88 -5.38
CA ASN A 71 -5.27 -9.48 -5.42
C ASN A 71 -4.53 -9.16 -6.74
N GLU A 72 -4.94 -8.09 -7.41
CA GLU A 72 -4.16 -7.41 -8.44
C GLU A 72 -3.62 -6.12 -7.83
N PHE A 73 -2.31 -6.07 -7.62
CA PHE A 73 -1.66 -5.07 -6.76
C PHE A 73 -2.11 -3.64 -7.09
N ARG A 74 -2.70 -2.95 -6.10
CA ARG A 74 -3.22 -1.56 -6.18
C ARG A 74 -4.35 -1.31 -7.19
N LYS A 75 -4.84 -2.35 -7.87
CA LYS A 75 -5.95 -2.23 -8.84
C LYS A 75 -7.25 -2.79 -8.28
N GLY A 76 -7.17 -3.90 -7.55
CA GLY A 76 -8.34 -4.54 -6.97
C GLY A 76 -8.21 -6.04 -6.79
N PHE A 77 -9.31 -6.77 -6.98
CA PHE A 77 -9.37 -8.20 -6.72
C PHE A 77 -10.12 -8.94 -7.83
N HIS A 78 -9.47 -9.94 -8.41
CA HIS A 78 -10.12 -10.92 -9.26
C HIS A 78 -10.99 -11.82 -8.40
N VAL A 79 -12.22 -12.07 -8.85
CA VAL A 79 -13.21 -12.89 -8.13
C VAL A 79 -13.47 -14.17 -8.90
N PHE A 80 -13.39 -15.28 -8.19
CA PHE A 80 -13.67 -16.61 -8.71
C PHE A 80 -14.75 -17.29 -7.87
N ASN A 81 -15.61 -18.05 -8.54
CA ASN A 81 -16.42 -19.06 -7.91
C ASN A 81 -15.52 -20.27 -7.61
N TYR A 82 -15.43 -20.59 -6.32
CA TYR A 82 -14.59 -21.65 -5.76
C TYR A 82 -15.41 -22.83 -5.22
N SER A 83 -16.66 -23.00 -5.67
CA SER A 83 -17.53 -24.12 -5.24
C SER A 83 -16.97 -25.51 -5.61
N ASN A 84 -16.15 -25.57 -6.67
CA ASN A 84 -15.36 -26.75 -7.02
C ASN A 84 -13.87 -26.39 -6.98
N PRO A 85 -13.13 -26.73 -5.91
CA PRO A 85 -11.71 -26.39 -5.76
C PRO A 85 -10.80 -26.92 -6.88
N SER A 86 -11.19 -28.03 -7.53
CA SER A 86 -10.43 -28.59 -8.65
C SER A 86 -10.64 -27.85 -9.97
N SER A 87 -11.64 -26.96 -10.04
CA SER A 87 -11.96 -26.17 -11.23
C SER A 87 -12.62 -24.82 -10.88
N PRO A 88 -11.87 -23.86 -10.30
CA PRO A 88 -12.38 -22.52 -10.04
C PRO A 88 -12.78 -21.80 -11.34
N THR A 89 -13.87 -21.04 -11.32
CA THR A 89 -14.33 -20.29 -12.51
C THR A 89 -14.32 -18.78 -12.24
N PRO A 90 -13.76 -17.96 -13.16
CA PRO A 90 -13.74 -16.51 -12.99
C PRO A 90 -15.16 -15.94 -13.07
N VAL A 91 -15.46 -14.99 -12.18
CA VAL A 91 -16.78 -14.34 -12.09
C VAL A 91 -16.69 -12.86 -12.51
N GLY A 92 -15.64 -12.17 -12.08
CA GLY A 92 -15.46 -10.75 -12.39
C GLY A 92 -14.24 -10.16 -11.72
N PHE A 93 -14.16 -8.83 -11.73
CA PHE A 93 -13.09 -8.08 -11.08
C PHE A 93 -13.70 -6.97 -10.22
N ILE A 94 -13.33 -6.90 -8.95
CA ILE A 94 -13.67 -5.76 -8.09
C ILE A 94 -12.57 -4.74 -8.26
N GLN A 95 -12.87 -3.68 -9.02
CA GLN A 95 -12.00 -2.51 -9.13
C GLN A 95 -12.05 -1.72 -7.83
N ILE A 96 -10.89 -1.49 -7.23
CA ILE A 96 -10.74 -0.69 -6.03
C ILE A 96 -9.30 -0.12 -5.99
N PRO A 97 -9.07 1.02 -6.68
CA PRO A 97 -7.75 1.61 -6.83
C PRO A 97 -7.09 1.89 -5.48
N GLY A 98 -5.80 1.59 -5.39
CA GLY A 98 -5.00 1.69 -4.17
C GLY A 98 -5.21 0.54 -3.19
N ALA A 99 -6.01 -0.48 -3.53
CA ALA A 99 -6.18 -1.63 -2.65
C ALA A 99 -4.94 -2.51 -2.58
N THR A 100 -4.53 -2.85 -1.36
CA THR A 100 -3.35 -3.69 -1.12
C THR A 100 -3.66 -4.98 -0.40
N ASP A 101 -4.77 -5.06 0.32
CA ASP A 101 -5.16 -6.26 1.05
C ASP A 101 -6.66 -6.31 1.34
N LEU A 102 -7.16 -7.51 1.60
CA LEU A 102 -8.51 -7.72 2.11
C LEU A 102 -8.53 -8.71 3.27
N ALA A 103 -9.57 -8.59 4.10
CA ALA A 103 -9.93 -9.58 5.10
C ALA A 103 -11.44 -9.79 5.05
N VAL A 104 -11.91 -11.00 5.34
CA VAL A 104 -13.34 -11.31 5.35
C VAL A 104 -13.75 -11.84 6.72
N ARG A 105 -14.75 -11.21 7.33
CA ARG A 105 -15.39 -11.68 8.55
C ARG A 105 -16.89 -11.83 8.29
N ASN A 106 -17.42 -13.03 8.50
CA ASN A 106 -18.79 -13.37 8.11
C ASN A 106 -19.02 -13.03 6.62
N ASN A 107 -20.00 -12.18 6.32
CA ASN A 107 -20.32 -11.73 4.96
C ASN A 107 -19.72 -10.34 4.62
N THR A 108 -18.84 -9.84 5.48
CA THR A 108 -18.28 -8.50 5.38
C THR A 108 -16.83 -8.56 4.92
N ILE A 109 -16.54 -7.86 3.82
CA ILE A 109 -15.19 -7.72 3.27
C ILE A 109 -14.63 -6.37 3.70
N TYR A 110 -13.46 -6.40 4.33
CA TYR A 110 -12.69 -5.23 4.75
C TYR A 110 -11.51 -5.08 3.80
N ILE A 111 -11.34 -3.89 3.23
CA ILE A 111 -10.30 -3.61 2.25
C ILE A 111 -9.49 -2.41 2.72
N ASN A 112 -8.17 -2.57 2.74
CA ASN A 112 -7.26 -1.44 2.82
C ASN A 112 -7.17 -0.81 1.44
N GLN A 113 -7.89 0.30 1.23
CA GLN A 113 -7.87 1.09 -0.01
C GLN A 113 -7.08 2.38 0.24
N ALA A 114 -5.81 2.43 -0.16
CA ALA A 114 -4.93 3.57 0.05
C ALA A 114 -4.98 4.09 1.51
N VAL A 115 -5.55 5.28 1.75
CA VAL A 115 -5.65 5.88 3.08
C VAL A 115 -6.91 5.48 3.85
N ASP A 116 -7.86 4.79 3.22
CA ASP A 116 -9.16 4.46 3.78
C ASP A 116 -9.30 2.95 4.09
N LEU A 117 -10.07 2.65 5.13
CA LEU A 117 -10.63 1.32 5.34
C LEU A 117 -12.03 1.27 4.75
N VAL A 118 -12.23 0.46 3.72
CA VAL A 118 -13.51 0.27 3.05
C VAL A 118 -14.13 -1.05 3.49
N THR A 119 -15.42 -1.02 3.79
CA THR A 119 -16.19 -2.21 4.15
C THR A 119 -17.28 -2.44 3.12
N LEU A 120 -17.34 -3.62 2.53
CA LEU A 120 -18.33 -3.97 1.51
C LEU A 120 -18.91 -5.37 1.68
N GLN A 121 -20.03 -5.59 1.01
CA GLN A 121 -20.60 -6.92 0.79
C GLN A 121 -20.56 -7.21 -0.71
N TYR A 122 -20.34 -8.47 -1.06
CA TYR A 122 -20.31 -8.94 -2.44
C TYR A 122 -21.28 -10.11 -2.61
N ASN A 123 -22.13 -10.04 -3.64
CA ASN A 123 -23.06 -11.09 -4.01
C ASN A 123 -22.61 -11.74 -5.31
N ILE A 124 -22.23 -13.01 -5.24
CA ILE A 124 -21.75 -13.77 -6.39
C ILE A 124 -22.87 -14.10 -7.40
N SER A 125 -24.12 -14.18 -6.94
CA SER A 125 -25.25 -14.67 -7.76
C SER A 125 -25.61 -13.71 -8.89
N ASP A 126 -25.47 -12.41 -8.63
CA ASP A 126 -25.73 -11.33 -9.59
C ASP A 126 -24.45 -10.50 -9.87
N ASN A 127 -23.31 -10.93 -9.35
CA ASN A 127 -22.02 -10.24 -9.45
C ASN A 127 -22.12 -8.75 -9.04
N SER A 128 -22.81 -8.47 -7.94
CA SER A 128 -22.98 -7.12 -7.41
C SER A 128 -22.18 -6.89 -6.13
N LEU A 129 -21.84 -5.62 -5.86
CA LEU A 129 -21.24 -5.21 -4.60
C LEU A 129 -22.03 -4.07 -3.98
N THR A 130 -21.91 -3.93 -2.67
CA THR A 130 -22.42 -2.76 -1.93
C THR A 130 -21.35 -2.30 -0.95
N VAL A 131 -20.87 -1.06 -1.10
CA VAL A 131 -20.04 -0.42 -0.08
C VAL A 131 -20.94 -0.06 1.10
N THR A 132 -20.66 -0.66 2.24
CA THR A 132 -21.48 -0.51 3.47
C THR A 132 -20.92 0.54 4.42
N ASN A 133 -19.61 0.75 4.41
CA ASN A 133 -18.96 1.77 5.22
C ASN A 133 -17.61 2.19 4.62
N ARG A 134 -17.17 3.40 4.95
CA ARG A 134 -15.85 3.94 4.62
C ARG A 134 -15.33 4.71 5.83
N ASN A 135 -14.25 4.22 6.41
CA ASN A 135 -13.51 4.94 7.44
C ASN A 135 -12.35 5.67 6.76
N ARG A 136 -12.47 7.00 6.66
CA ARG A 136 -11.49 7.85 5.99
C ARG A 136 -10.19 7.94 6.80
N ASN A 137 -9.06 8.03 6.10
CA ASN A 137 -7.75 8.39 6.67
C ASN A 137 -7.31 7.53 7.87
N ILE A 138 -7.62 6.23 7.82
CA ILE A 138 -7.18 5.26 8.83
C ILE A 138 -5.72 4.87 8.61
N PHE A 139 -5.26 4.93 7.35
CA PHE A 139 -3.89 4.60 6.96
C PHE A 139 -3.16 5.86 6.47
N PRO A 140 -1.82 5.93 6.63
CA PRO A 140 -1.02 7.02 6.08
C PRO A 140 -1.02 6.98 4.54
N GLN A 141 -0.70 8.11 3.92
CA GLN A 141 -0.49 8.22 2.48
C GLN A 141 0.62 7.25 2.03
N MET A 142 0.48 6.68 0.83
CA MET A 142 1.50 5.80 0.27
C MET A 142 2.83 6.53 0.09
N VAL A 143 3.92 5.83 0.39
CA VAL A 143 5.29 6.23 0.12
C VAL A 143 5.74 5.54 -1.17
N ALA A 144 6.54 6.23 -1.99
CA ALA A 144 7.08 5.64 -3.21
C ALA A 144 8.02 4.47 -2.89
N PRO A 145 8.24 3.53 -3.83
CA PRO A 145 9.09 2.36 -3.59
C PRO A 145 10.55 2.70 -3.22
N ASN A 146 11.06 3.85 -3.64
CA ASN A 146 12.38 4.38 -3.24
C ASN A 146 12.40 5.07 -1.86
N GLY A 147 11.26 5.12 -1.15
CA GLY A 147 11.13 5.79 0.15
C GLY A 147 10.80 7.28 0.07
N GLU A 148 10.57 7.82 -1.14
CA GLU A 148 10.24 9.24 -1.33
C GLU A 148 8.79 9.55 -0.92
N TYR A 149 8.63 10.71 -0.28
CA TYR A 149 7.33 11.25 0.10
C TYR A 149 6.87 12.28 -0.92
N PHE A 150 5.62 12.17 -1.34
CA PHE A 150 4.98 13.12 -2.24
C PHE A 150 3.93 13.93 -1.49
N ASN A 151 4.05 15.25 -1.56
CA ASN A 151 3.03 16.16 -1.05
C ASN A 151 1.90 16.27 -2.07
N VAL A 152 0.67 16.03 -1.64
CA VAL A 152 -0.53 16.28 -2.43
C VAL A 152 -1.51 17.10 -1.62
N ASN A 153 -2.48 17.71 -2.28
CA ASN A 153 -3.50 18.51 -1.61
C ASN A 153 -4.37 17.63 -0.70
N GLU A 154 -5.05 18.24 0.27
CA GLU A 154 -5.91 17.53 1.24
C GLU A 154 -7.01 16.67 0.56
N ASN A 155 -7.48 17.09 -0.62
CA ASN A 155 -8.48 16.38 -1.42
C ASN A 155 -7.89 15.42 -2.47
N GLN A 156 -6.61 15.10 -2.38
CA GLN A 156 -5.91 14.23 -3.32
C GLN A 156 -5.34 13.00 -2.62
N ILE A 157 -5.47 11.85 -3.27
CA ILE A 157 -5.06 10.55 -2.73
C ILE A 157 -4.12 9.88 -3.72
N ILE A 158 -2.94 9.50 -3.24
CA ILE A 158 -2.02 8.67 -4.01
C ILE A 158 -2.52 7.23 -3.93
N VAL A 159 -2.79 6.64 -5.10
CA VAL A 159 -3.31 5.27 -5.21
C VAL A 159 -2.30 4.31 -5.84
N ASP A 160 -1.30 4.82 -6.55
CA ASP A 160 -0.22 4.02 -7.14
C ASP A 160 1.00 4.90 -7.49
N PHE A 161 2.05 4.29 -8.03
CA PHE A 161 3.23 4.95 -8.59
C PHE A 161 3.60 4.33 -9.94
N THR A 162 4.03 5.14 -10.89
CA THR A 162 4.52 4.72 -12.22
C THR A 162 5.97 5.15 -12.43
N ASN A 163 6.71 4.44 -13.28
CA ASN A 163 8.11 4.74 -13.63
C ASN A 163 8.24 5.23 -15.07
#